data_AF-A0A2D3VL79-F1
#
_entry.id   AF-A0A2D3VL79-F1
#
_cell.length_a   1.000
_cell.length_b   1.000
_cell.length_c   1.000
_cell.angle_alpha   90.00
_cell.angle_beta   90.00
_cell.angle_gamma   90.00
#
_symmetry.space_group_name_H-M   'P 1'
#
loop_
_entity.id
_entity.type
_entity.pdbx_description
1 polymer ?
#
loop_
_entity_poly.entity_id
_entity_poly.type
_entity_poly.pdbx_seq_one_letter_code
_entity_poly.pdbx_strand_id
1 'polypeptide(L)'
;MSTIASPRPSFTLSSRRGSASTDNTVLSGTGKSTTSNAVDRATLRRNRTALRDYYNLKAAASTDTHPQHDLPSPSLNAEQESELDKPGFDPEAYVQHLLSTQGLEGVLRVEAGLLSDIRSLDGEKKALVYDNYSKLIAATDTIRSMREKMDPMTPTTSTLTPAIGHIAETAASLTADLKRSLGEGDVQARDEVVMRQKQQEVVRWVLAAPEQIRKQVEAGANEDAKREWERVESVLERWKTVKGADAVRKACQEALVGLPES
;
A
#
# COMPACT_ATOMS: atom_id res chain seq x y z
N MET A 1 -36.93 -65.62 9.56
CA MET A 1 -37.32 -64.33 8.95
C MET A 1 -36.41 -64.08 7.76
N SER A 2 -37.00 -63.53 6.71
CA SER A 2 -36.61 -63.52 5.31
C SER A 2 -35.43 -62.61 4.93
N THR A 3 -34.68 -63.00 3.88
CA THR A 3 -34.29 -62.21 2.67
C THR A 3 -33.57 -60.85 2.85
N ILE A 4 -32.58 -60.41 2.07
CA ILE A 4 -32.34 -60.51 0.62
C ILE A 4 -30.92 -59.95 0.32
N ALA A 5 -30.39 -60.29 -0.85
CA ALA A 5 -29.07 -59.95 -1.36
C ALA A 5 -28.94 -58.57 -2.06
N SER A 6 -27.72 -57.98 -1.99
CA SER A 6 -27.02 -57.11 -2.98
C SER A 6 -27.68 -55.76 -3.40
N PRO A 7 -27.01 -54.84 -4.17
CA PRO A 7 -25.62 -54.77 -4.65
C PRO A 7 -24.91 -53.38 -4.50
N ARG A 8 -23.60 -53.38 -4.81
CA ARG A 8 -22.73 -52.21 -5.08
C ARG A 8 -23.29 -51.30 -6.21
N PRO A 9 -23.08 -49.97 -6.17
CA PRO A 9 -23.39 -49.10 -7.30
C PRO A 9 -22.32 -49.21 -8.39
N SER A 10 -22.74 -49.68 -9.55
CA SER A 10 -21.99 -49.67 -10.81
C SER A 10 -21.98 -48.26 -11.41
N PHE A 11 -20.80 -47.74 -11.71
CA PHE A 11 -20.58 -46.52 -12.50
C PHE A 11 -20.97 -46.79 -13.95
N THR A 12 -22.05 -46.15 -14.39
CA THR A 12 -22.48 -46.18 -15.79
C THR A 12 -21.68 -45.14 -16.58
N LEU A 13 -20.76 -45.62 -17.40
CA LEU A 13 -20.11 -44.83 -18.45
C LEU A 13 -21.16 -44.57 -19.55
N SER A 14 -21.87 -43.44 -19.47
CA SER A 14 -22.77 -43.02 -20.54
C SER A 14 -21.96 -42.28 -21.62
N SER A 15 -21.66 -43.02 -22.68
CA SER A 15 -21.25 -42.48 -23.96
C SER A 15 -22.42 -41.69 -24.58
N ARG A 16 -22.30 -40.37 -24.63
CA ARG A 16 -22.99 -39.51 -25.62
C ARG A 16 -22.09 -38.36 -26.05
N ARG A 17 -21.39 -38.61 -27.15
CA ARG A 17 -21.35 -37.80 -28.38
C ARG A 17 -21.63 -36.29 -28.22
N GLY A 18 -20.59 -35.51 -28.46
CA GLY A 18 -20.65 -34.09 -28.81
C GLY A 18 -19.43 -33.73 -29.64
N SER A 19 -19.33 -34.26 -30.87
CA SER A 19 -18.40 -33.75 -31.87
C SER A 19 -18.83 -32.33 -32.24
N ALA A 20 -18.22 -31.34 -31.61
CA ALA A 20 -18.24 -29.97 -32.08
C ALA A 20 -16.87 -29.68 -32.71
N SER A 21 -16.89 -29.63 -34.04
CA SER A 21 -15.83 -29.05 -34.86
C SER A 21 -15.44 -27.67 -34.31
N THR A 22 -14.15 -27.43 -34.18
CA THR A 22 -13.59 -26.07 -34.09
C THR A 22 -12.67 -25.86 -35.28
N ASP A 23 -13.25 -25.94 -36.48
CA ASP A 23 -12.72 -25.20 -37.63
C ASP A 23 -12.88 -23.71 -37.31
N ASN A 24 -11.80 -23.06 -36.89
CA ASN A 24 -11.71 -21.62 -36.95
C ASN A 24 -10.84 -21.26 -38.16
N THR A 25 -11.54 -20.94 -39.24
CA THR A 25 -11.03 -20.32 -40.46
C THR A 25 -10.33 -19.01 -40.11
N VAL A 26 -8.99 -19.02 -40.15
CA VAL A 26 -8.20 -17.78 -40.13
C VAL A 26 -8.23 -17.22 -41.55
N LEU A 27 -9.08 -16.22 -41.75
CA LEU A 27 -9.10 -15.42 -42.98
C LEU A 27 -7.76 -14.71 -43.15
N SER A 28 -7.08 -15.05 -44.25
CA SER A 28 -5.92 -14.38 -44.78
C SER A 28 -6.23 -12.91 -45.10
N GLY A 29 -5.64 -12.00 -44.33
CA GLY A 29 -5.46 -10.61 -44.70
C GLY A 29 -4.12 -10.44 -45.41
N THR A 30 -4.16 -10.41 -46.74
CA THR A 30 -3.00 -10.12 -47.59
C THR A 30 -2.54 -8.66 -47.40
N GLY A 31 -1.31 -8.46 -46.91
CA GLY A 31 -0.77 -7.12 -46.65
C GLY A 31 0.74 -7.09 -46.38
N LYS A 32 1.53 -7.36 -47.42
CA LYS A 32 2.90 -6.86 -47.70
C LYS A 32 3.67 -6.15 -46.55
N SER A 33 4.69 -6.80 -45.96
CA SER A 33 5.98 -6.18 -45.61
C SER A 33 7.01 -7.24 -45.17
N THR A 34 8.17 -7.26 -45.83
CA THR A 34 9.23 -8.26 -45.65
C THR A 34 10.38 -7.79 -44.74
N THR A 35 10.14 -6.85 -43.81
CA THR A 35 11.21 -6.26 -43.00
C THR A 35 10.95 -6.13 -41.49
N SER A 36 9.79 -6.56 -40.96
CA SER A 36 9.47 -6.46 -39.52
C SER A 36 9.73 -7.73 -38.68
N ASN A 37 10.02 -8.88 -39.30
CA ASN A 37 10.10 -10.18 -38.62
C ASN A 37 11.21 -10.31 -37.56
N ALA A 38 12.22 -9.44 -37.52
CA ALA A 38 13.33 -9.58 -36.57
C ALA A 38 12.96 -9.13 -35.14
N VAL A 39 12.14 -8.08 -35.01
CA VAL A 39 11.75 -7.51 -33.72
C VAL A 39 10.71 -8.41 -33.02
N ASP A 40 9.76 -8.96 -33.78
CA ASP A 40 8.76 -9.90 -33.29
C ASP A 40 9.35 -11.26 -32.86
N ARG A 41 10.51 -11.65 -33.40
CA ARG A 41 11.20 -12.88 -32.98
C ARG A 41 12.03 -12.69 -31.72
N ALA A 42 12.59 -11.50 -31.50
CA ALA A 42 13.27 -11.18 -30.25
C ALA A 42 12.28 -11.13 -29.07
N THR A 43 11.06 -10.62 -29.29
CA THR A 43 9.99 -10.64 -28.30
C THR A 43 9.47 -12.05 -28.06
N LEU A 44 9.32 -12.89 -29.09
CA LEU A 44 8.94 -14.31 -28.93
C LEU A 44 9.99 -15.09 -28.13
N ARG A 45 11.29 -14.88 -28.40
CA ARG A 45 12.38 -15.49 -27.63
C ARG A 45 12.42 -15.02 -26.17
N ARG A 46 12.25 -13.72 -25.92
CA ARG A 46 12.13 -13.18 -24.55
C ARG A 46 10.92 -13.72 -23.81
N ASN A 47 9.76 -13.81 -24.46
CA ASN A 47 8.53 -14.35 -23.88
C ASN A 47 8.71 -15.84 -23.55
N ARG A 48 9.36 -16.60 -24.43
CA ARG A 48 9.72 -18.00 -24.17
C ARG A 48 10.64 -18.15 -22.96
N THR A 49 11.64 -17.28 -22.79
CA THR A 49 12.49 -17.29 -21.58
C THR A 49 11.69 -16.96 -20.33
N ALA A 50 10.86 -15.92 -20.37
CA ALA A 50 10.02 -15.52 -19.24
C ALA A 50 9.04 -16.63 -18.81
N LEU A 51 8.46 -17.36 -19.76
CA LEU A 51 7.62 -18.52 -19.48
C LEU A 51 8.44 -19.66 -18.85
N ARG A 52 9.67 -19.92 -19.32
CA ARG A 52 10.53 -20.96 -18.71
C ARG A 52 10.88 -20.66 -17.27
N ASP A 53 11.12 -19.39 -16.95
CA ASP A 53 11.41 -18.93 -15.59
C ASP A 53 10.15 -19.01 -14.70
N TYR A 54 8.98 -18.61 -15.21
CA TYR A 54 7.70 -18.73 -14.49
C TYR A 54 7.33 -20.17 -14.14
N TYR A 55 7.68 -21.12 -15.01
CA TYR A 55 7.43 -22.54 -14.81
C TYR A 55 8.61 -23.30 -14.16
N ASN A 56 9.67 -22.61 -13.73
CA ASN A 56 10.86 -23.18 -13.07
C ASN A 56 11.49 -24.39 -13.79
N LEU A 57 11.34 -24.48 -15.12
CA LEU A 57 11.78 -25.64 -15.92
C LEU A 57 13.31 -25.85 -15.88
N LYS A 58 14.09 -24.83 -15.50
CA LYS A 58 15.55 -24.91 -15.33
C LYS A 58 15.98 -25.53 -14.00
N ALA A 59 15.16 -25.43 -12.95
CA ALA A 59 15.47 -26.00 -11.63
C ALA A 59 15.30 -27.53 -11.60
N ALA A 60 14.37 -28.06 -12.40
CA ALA A 60 14.12 -29.50 -12.50
C ALA A 60 15.27 -30.28 -13.17
N ALA A 61 16.14 -29.62 -13.94
CA ALA A 61 17.30 -30.26 -14.58
C ALA A 61 18.55 -30.32 -13.69
N SER A 62 18.53 -29.67 -12.52
CA SER A 62 19.69 -29.51 -11.63
C SER A 62 19.61 -30.31 -10.33
N THR A 63 18.58 -31.14 -10.12
CA THR A 63 18.34 -31.87 -8.85
C THR A 63 18.67 -33.36 -8.86
N ASP A 64 19.14 -33.94 -9.97
CA ASP A 64 19.56 -35.35 -9.99
C ASP A 64 21.07 -35.49 -9.76
N THR A 65 21.49 -35.40 -8.49
CA THR A 65 22.82 -35.84 -8.01
C THR A 65 22.73 -37.26 -7.47
N HIS A 66 23.12 -38.25 -8.29
CA HIS A 66 23.50 -39.60 -7.85
C HIS A 66 24.92 -39.91 -8.37
N PRO A 67 25.85 -40.45 -7.56
CA PRO A 67 27.24 -40.60 -7.95
C PRO A 67 27.53 -41.92 -8.71
N GLN A 68 28.30 -41.78 -9.80
CA GLN A 68 29.29 -42.70 -10.37
C GLN A 68 28.81 -43.94 -11.18
N HIS A 69 28.93 -43.84 -12.51
CA HIS A 69 29.57 -44.88 -13.35
C HIS A 69 30.15 -44.23 -14.63
N ASP A 70 31.43 -44.45 -14.88
CA ASP A 70 32.20 -43.95 -16.03
C ASP A 70 31.64 -44.48 -17.35
N LEU A 71 31.05 -43.58 -18.14
CA LEU A 71 30.87 -43.63 -19.59
C LEU A 71 30.85 -42.17 -20.07
N PRO A 72 31.48 -41.80 -21.20
CA PRO A 72 31.39 -40.45 -21.72
C PRO A 72 29.98 -40.23 -22.26
N SER A 73 29.05 -39.83 -21.39
CA SER A 73 27.77 -39.27 -21.81
C SER A 73 28.08 -37.95 -22.53
N PRO A 74 27.75 -37.83 -23.83
CA PRO A 74 27.88 -36.54 -24.49
C PRO A 74 26.96 -35.58 -23.74
N SER A 75 27.54 -34.51 -23.22
CA SER A 75 26.80 -33.37 -22.72
C SER A 75 25.85 -32.91 -23.82
N LEU A 76 24.58 -33.29 -23.71
CA LEU A 76 23.52 -32.77 -24.56
C LEU A 76 23.26 -31.34 -24.11
N ASN A 77 24.06 -30.45 -24.68
CA ASN A 77 23.88 -29.02 -24.59
C ASN A 77 22.40 -28.69 -24.81
N ALA A 78 21.82 -27.95 -23.87
CA ALA A 78 20.74 -27.05 -24.20
C ALA A 78 21.17 -26.24 -25.45
N GLU A 79 20.31 -26.15 -26.47
CA GLU A 79 20.47 -25.33 -27.69
C GLU A 79 20.96 -26.00 -29.00
N GLN A 80 20.53 -27.20 -29.33
CA GLN A 80 20.15 -27.45 -30.73
C GLN A 80 18.64 -27.28 -30.84
N GLU A 81 18.19 -26.09 -31.29
CA GLU A 81 16.87 -25.98 -31.94
C GLU A 81 16.82 -27.14 -32.95
N SER A 82 15.84 -28.05 -32.81
CA SER A 82 15.73 -29.21 -33.70
C SER A 82 15.75 -28.69 -35.14
N GLU A 83 16.33 -29.42 -36.09
CA GLU A 83 16.32 -28.97 -37.49
C GLU A 83 14.89 -28.74 -38.01
N LEU A 84 13.93 -29.43 -37.38
CA LEU A 84 12.49 -29.34 -37.57
C LEU A 84 11.88 -28.03 -37.00
N ASP A 85 12.54 -27.40 -36.02
CA ASP A 85 12.09 -26.17 -35.36
C ASP A 85 12.63 -24.89 -36.03
N LYS A 86 13.47 -25.04 -37.07
CA LYS A 86 14.09 -23.90 -37.77
C LYS A 86 13.03 -23.08 -38.54
N PRO A 87 13.12 -21.74 -38.52
CA PRO A 87 12.21 -20.90 -39.31
C PRO A 87 12.44 -21.14 -40.81
N GLY A 88 11.38 -21.46 -41.55
CA GLY A 88 11.47 -21.82 -42.97
C GLY A 88 11.80 -23.29 -43.23
N PHE A 89 11.54 -24.16 -42.26
CA PHE A 89 11.59 -25.61 -42.44
C PHE A 89 10.76 -26.05 -43.64
N ASP A 90 11.41 -26.71 -44.61
CA ASP A 90 10.77 -27.34 -45.75
C ASP A 90 10.73 -28.87 -45.52
N PRO A 91 9.54 -29.45 -45.28
CA PRO A 91 9.42 -30.87 -45.03
C PRO A 91 9.82 -31.72 -46.23
N GLU A 92 9.61 -31.24 -47.45
CA GLU A 92 9.85 -32.02 -48.66
C GLU A 92 11.35 -32.11 -48.94
N ALA A 93 12.07 -31.00 -48.86
CA ALA A 93 13.54 -30.98 -48.94
C ALA A 93 14.20 -31.80 -47.81
N TYR A 94 13.66 -31.75 -46.59
CA TYR A 94 14.17 -32.53 -45.46
C TYR A 94 14.02 -34.04 -45.69
N VAL A 95 12.86 -34.49 -46.16
CA VAL A 95 12.62 -35.91 -46.46
C VAL A 95 13.48 -36.37 -47.64
N GLN A 96 13.62 -35.57 -48.70
CA GLN A 96 14.49 -35.90 -49.83
C GLN A 96 15.97 -36.02 -49.40
N HIS A 97 16.45 -35.11 -48.55
CA HIS A 97 17.79 -35.18 -47.98
C HIS A 97 17.96 -36.42 -47.09
N LEU A 98 16.95 -36.75 -46.28
CA LEU A 98 16.98 -37.92 -45.41
C LEU A 98 17.03 -39.24 -46.20
N LEU A 99 16.21 -39.36 -47.25
CA LEU A 99 16.17 -40.54 -48.12
C LEU A 99 17.42 -40.70 -48.99
N SER A 100 18.09 -39.60 -49.35
CA SER A 100 19.35 -39.64 -50.11
C SER A 100 20.58 -39.93 -49.25
N THR A 101 20.53 -39.60 -47.96
CA THR A 101 21.67 -39.73 -47.03
C THR A 101 21.61 -40.99 -46.16
N GLN A 102 20.40 -41.43 -45.77
CA GLN A 102 20.20 -42.55 -44.84
C GLN A 102 19.67 -43.79 -45.56
N GLY A 103 20.09 -44.97 -45.09
CA GLY A 103 19.48 -46.25 -45.47
C GLY A 103 18.12 -46.48 -44.79
N LEU A 104 17.39 -47.52 -45.22
CA LEU A 104 16.05 -47.84 -44.71
C LEU A 104 15.98 -47.95 -43.17
N GLU A 105 16.97 -48.56 -42.53
CA GLU A 105 17.03 -48.67 -41.06
C GLU A 105 17.11 -47.30 -40.39
N GLY A 106 17.90 -46.38 -40.96
CA GLY A 106 18.03 -45.01 -40.45
C GLY A 106 16.71 -44.23 -40.58
N VAL A 107 16.02 -44.39 -41.72
CA VAL A 107 14.71 -43.77 -41.97
C VAL A 107 13.67 -44.28 -40.95
N LEU A 108 13.61 -45.60 -40.72
CA LEU A 108 12.70 -46.19 -39.72
C LEU A 108 13.01 -45.73 -38.29
N ARG A 109 14.29 -45.55 -37.95
CA ARG A 109 14.68 -45.02 -36.63
C ARG A 109 14.23 -43.57 -36.46
N VAL A 110 14.36 -42.75 -37.50
CA VAL A 110 13.86 -41.36 -37.47
C VAL A 110 12.33 -41.33 -37.37
N GLU A 111 11.62 -42.18 -38.12
CA GLU A 111 10.16 -42.30 -38.03
C GLU A 111 9.72 -42.67 -36.60
N ALA A 112 10.34 -43.68 -36.00
CA ALA A 112 10.04 -44.10 -34.64
C ALA A 112 10.30 -42.99 -33.61
N GLY A 113 11.38 -42.21 -33.80
CA GLY A 113 11.68 -41.02 -33.00
C GLY A 113 10.59 -39.95 -33.13
N LEU A 114 10.23 -39.59 -34.36
CA LEU A 114 9.16 -38.60 -34.63
C LEU A 114 7.82 -39.02 -34.03
N LEU A 115 7.45 -40.31 -34.12
CA LEU A 115 6.24 -40.82 -33.49
C LEU A 115 6.27 -40.73 -31.96
N SER A 116 7.43 -40.94 -31.35
CA SER A 116 7.63 -40.72 -29.91
C SER A 116 7.48 -39.24 -29.55
N ASP A 117 8.10 -38.36 -30.32
CA ASP A 117 8.06 -36.91 -30.09
C ASP A 117 6.64 -36.36 -30.25
N ILE A 118 5.90 -36.81 -31.27
CA ILE A 118 4.48 -36.42 -31.47
C ILE A 118 3.65 -36.81 -30.24
N ARG A 119 3.86 -38.00 -29.68
CA ARG A 119 3.13 -38.45 -28.48
C ARG A 119 3.55 -37.66 -27.24
N SER A 120 4.84 -37.35 -27.07
CA SER A 120 5.34 -36.51 -25.98
C SER A 120 4.73 -35.12 -26.05
N LEU A 121 4.79 -34.47 -27.22
CA LEU A 121 4.26 -33.13 -27.45
C LEU A 121 2.74 -33.05 -27.25
N ASP A 122 1.99 -34.07 -27.64
CA ASP A 122 0.56 -34.15 -27.35
C ASP A 122 0.29 -34.28 -25.84
N GLY A 123 1.10 -35.08 -25.14
CA GLY A 123 1.07 -35.20 -23.67
C GLY A 123 1.37 -33.86 -22.97
N GLU A 124 2.43 -33.18 -23.39
CA GLU A 124 2.83 -31.86 -22.88
C GLU A 124 1.77 -30.80 -23.16
N LYS A 125 1.19 -30.76 -24.38
CA LYS A 125 0.08 -29.88 -24.72
C LYS A 125 -1.11 -30.11 -23.79
N LYS A 126 -1.50 -31.36 -23.56
CA LYS A 126 -2.59 -31.69 -22.63
C LYS A 126 -2.25 -31.23 -21.21
N ALA A 127 -1.04 -31.52 -20.73
CA ALA A 127 -0.59 -31.10 -19.41
C ALA A 127 -0.65 -29.58 -19.22
N LEU A 128 -0.21 -28.80 -20.23
CA LEU A 128 -0.30 -27.34 -20.21
C LEU A 128 -1.75 -26.85 -20.16
N VAL A 129 -2.64 -27.48 -20.92
CA VAL A 129 -4.07 -27.15 -20.91
C VAL A 129 -4.68 -27.45 -19.53
N TYR A 130 -4.36 -28.60 -18.94
CA TYR A 130 -4.84 -28.95 -17.59
C TYR A 130 -4.31 -27.97 -16.55
N ASP A 131 -3.03 -27.65 -16.55
CA ASP A 131 -2.43 -26.67 -15.65
C ASP A 131 -3.10 -25.29 -15.78
N ASN A 132 -3.32 -24.82 -17.01
CA ASN A 132 -3.97 -23.54 -17.25
C ASN A 132 -5.42 -23.51 -16.73
N TYR A 133 -6.21 -24.55 -17.02
CA TYR A 133 -7.58 -24.64 -16.52
C TYR A 133 -7.62 -24.78 -14.99
N SER A 134 -6.75 -25.61 -14.40
CA SER A 134 -6.66 -25.74 -12.95
C SER A 134 -6.32 -24.40 -12.28
N LYS A 135 -5.40 -23.61 -12.86
CA LYS A 135 -5.08 -22.26 -12.38
C LYS A 135 -6.25 -21.28 -12.52
N LEU A 136 -6.97 -21.30 -13.64
CA LEU A 136 -8.15 -20.46 -13.84
C LEU A 136 -9.28 -20.80 -12.85
N ILE A 137 -9.51 -22.09 -12.61
CA ILE A 137 -10.48 -22.56 -11.62
C ILE A 137 -10.07 -22.10 -10.23
N ALA A 138 -8.81 -22.32 -9.83
CA ALA A 138 -8.30 -21.88 -8.53
C ALA A 138 -8.39 -20.36 -8.33
N ALA A 139 -8.10 -19.56 -9.37
CA ALA A 139 -8.26 -18.12 -9.34
C ALA A 139 -9.73 -17.71 -9.17
N THR A 140 -10.65 -18.38 -9.88
CA THR A 140 -12.09 -18.12 -9.78
C THR A 140 -12.63 -18.49 -8.39
N ASP A 141 -12.17 -19.60 -7.81
CA ASP A 141 -12.52 -19.99 -6.45
C ASP A 141 -11.94 -19.03 -5.40
N THR A 142 -10.74 -18.49 -5.64
CA THR A 142 -10.15 -17.45 -4.81
C THR A 142 -11.00 -16.18 -4.85
N ILE A 143 -11.45 -15.74 -6.03
CA ILE A 143 -12.35 -14.58 -6.18
C ILE A 143 -13.68 -14.84 -5.46
N ARG A 144 -14.24 -16.06 -5.58
CA ARG A 144 -15.46 -16.44 -4.85
C ARG A 144 -15.26 -16.36 -3.34
N SER A 145 -14.18 -16.94 -2.81
CA SER A 145 -13.87 -16.89 -1.38
C SER A 145 -13.61 -15.47 -0.88
N MET A 146 -12.93 -14.64 -1.68
CA MET A 146 -12.73 -13.22 -1.36
C MET A 146 -14.06 -12.47 -1.29
N ARG A 147 -14.98 -12.75 -2.22
CA ARG A 147 -16.32 -12.15 -2.20
C ARG A 147 -17.12 -12.61 -0.98
N GLU A 148 -17.17 -13.91 -0.70
CA GLU A 148 -17.88 -14.47 0.46
C GLU A 148 -17.32 -13.98 1.79
N LYS A 149 -16.02 -13.66 1.88
CA LYS A 149 -15.40 -13.06 3.07
C LYS A 149 -15.62 -11.56 3.17
N MET A 150 -15.77 -10.85 2.05
CA MET A 150 -16.05 -9.40 2.03
C MET A 150 -17.53 -9.07 2.21
N ASP A 151 -18.45 -9.91 1.72
CA ASP A 151 -19.89 -9.75 1.93
C ASP A 151 -20.27 -9.58 3.41
N PRO A 152 -19.75 -10.40 4.36
CA PRO A 152 -20.01 -10.24 5.80
C PRO A 152 -19.21 -9.11 6.46
N MET A 153 -18.34 -8.38 5.74
CA MET A 153 -17.69 -7.17 6.26
C MET A 153 -18.50 -5.89 6.01
N THR A 154 -19.49 -5.94 5.11
CA THR A 154 -20.47 -4.85 4.96
C THR A 154 -21.34 -4.64 6.22
N PRO A 155 -21.85 -5.68 6.94
CA PRO A 155 -22.58 -5.45 8.19
C PRO A 155 -21.70 -4.95 9.34
N THR A 156 -20.41 -5.31 9.44
CA THR A 156 -19.54 -4.80 10.53
C THR A 156 -19.18 -3.33 10.36
N THR A 157 -19.01 -2.84 9.12
CA THR A 157 -18.92 -1.39 8.86
C THR A 157 -20.25 -0.67 9.11
N SER A 158 -21.39 -1.34 8.86
CA SER A 158 -22.72 -0.82 9.18
C SER A 158 -23.01 -0.76 10.69
N THR A 159 -22.35 -1.56 11.54
CA THR A 159 -22.50 -1.48 13.01
C THR A 159 -21.53 -0.50 13.66
N LEU A 160 -20.37 -0.25 13.05
CA LEU A 160 -19.40 0.73 13.54
C LEU A 160 -19.91 2.17 13.47
N THR A 161 -20.59 2.54 12.39
CA THR A 161 -21.15 3.91 12.22
C THR A 161 -22.13 4.29 13.35
N PRO A 162 -23.16 3.48 13.69
CA PRO A 162 -24.04 3.78 14.81
C PRO A 162 -23.35 3.65 16.18
N ALA A 163 -22.37 2.77 16.34
CA ALA A 163 -21.59 2.68 17.59
C ALA A 163 -20.75 3.96 17.84
N ILE A 164 -20.11 4.48 16.80
CA ILE A 164 -19.37 5.76 16.86
C ILE A 164 -20.34 6.91 17.13
N GLY A 165 -21.51 6.92 16.49
CA GLY A 165 -22.57 7.89 16.76
C GLY A 165 -23.01 7.88 18.23
N HIS A 166 -23.26 6.70 18.80
CA HIS A 166 -23.62 6.53 20.20
C HIS A 166 -22.50 6.98 21.17
N ILE A 167 -21.23 6.72 20.84
CA ILE A 167 -20.10 7.20 21.63
C ILE A 167 -20.02 8.73 21.58
N ALA A 168 -20.20 9.33 20.40
CA ALA A 168 -20.18 10.78 20.27
C ALA A 168 -21.34 11.45 21.03
N GLU A 169 -22.53 10.86 21.00
CA GLU A 169 -23.70 11.35 21.74
C GLU A 169 -23.50 11.23 23.25
N THR A 170 -22.99 10.10 23.75
CA THR A 170 -22.69 9.92 25.18
C THR A 170 -21.55 10.81 25.66
N ALA A 171 -20.54 11.05 24.83
CA ALA A 171 -19.47 12.01 25.15
C ALA A 171 -20.01 13.45 25.19
N ALA A 172 -20.89 13.82 24.26
CA ALA A 172 -21.53 15.13 24.23
C ALA A 172 -22.44 15.35 25.45
N SER A 173 -23.25 14.35 25.83
CA SER A 173 -24.10 14.42 27.02
C SER A 173 -23.29 14.51 28.30
N LEU A 174 -22.23 13.71 28.45
CA LEU A 174 -21.34 13.76 29.60
C LEU A 174 -20.64 15.13 29.71
N THR A 175 -20.22 15.70 28.59
CA THR A 175 -19.60 17.04 28.56
C THR A 175 -20.62 18.13 28.96
N ALA A 176 -21.87 18.01 28.50
CA ALA A 176 -22.93 18.94 28.87
C ALA A 176 -23.29 18.83 30.36
N ASP A 177 -23.36 17.61 30.91
CA ASP A 177 -23.60 17.37 32.33
C ASP A 177 -22.42 17.85 33.19
N LEU A 178 -21.18 17.64 32.72
CA LEU A 178 -19.99 18.18 33.37
C LEU A 178 -20.04 19.71 33.36
N LYS A 179 -20.37 20.36 32.24
CA LYS A 179 -20.53 21.81 32.17
C LYS A 179 -21.65 22.32 33.11
N ARG A 180 -22.75 21.58 33.22
CA ARG A 180 -23.87 21.91 34.10
C ARG A 180 -23.53 21.76 35.58
N SER A 181 -22.80 20.69 35.94
CA SER A 181 -22.37 20.37 37.31
C SER A 181 -21.23 21.26 37.79
N LEU A 182 -20.28 21.61 36.92
CA LEU A 182 -19.25 22.60 37.22
C LEU A 182 -19.80 24.02 37.32
N GLY A 183 -21.07 24.24 36.94
CA GLY A 183 -21.78 25.50 37.13
C GLY A 183 -21.08 26.65 36.40
N GLU A 184 -21.66 27.13 35.32
CA GLU A 184 -21.25 28.39 34.68
C GLU A 184 -21.07 29.55 35.70
N GLY A 185 -21.75 29.47 36.85
CA GLY A 185 -21.60 30.37 38.00
C GLY A 185 -20.33 30.23 38.86
N ASP A 186 -19.71 29.05 39.04
CA ASP A 186 -18.50 28.93 39.89
C ASP A 186 -17.24 29.37 39.13
N VAL A 187 -17.18 29.10 37.81
CA VAL A 187 -16.07 29.54 36.96
C VAL A 187 -16.10 31.05 36.75
N GLN A 188 -17.28 31.65 36.50
CA GLN A 188 -17.41 33.11 36.40
C GLN A 188 -17.10 33.81 37.73
N ALA A 189 -17.59 33.29 38.87
CA ALA A 189 -17.28 33.87 40.17
C ALA A 189 -15.79 33.77 40.51
N ARG A 190 -15.12 32.65 40.18
CA ARG A 190 -13.67 32.50 40.36
C ARG A 190 -12.89 33.44 39.44
N ASP A 191 -13.27 33.55 38.17
CA ASP A 191 -12.61 34.45 37.23
C ASP A 191 -12.76 35.92 37.65
N GLU A 192 -13.94 36.34 38.13
CA GLU A 192 -14.16 37.69 38.65
C GLU A 192 -13.28 37.99 39.88
N VAL A 193 -13.15 37.05 40.82
CA VAL A 193 -12.29 37.21 41.99
C VAL A 193 -10.81 37.30 41.57
N VAL A 194 -10.36 36.46 40.64
CA VAL A 194 -8.98 36.48 40.14
C VAL A 194 -8.69 37.77 39.37
N MET A 195 -9.63 38.26 38.57
CA MET A 195 -9.48 39.54 37.85
C MET A 195 -9.40 40.72 38.82
N ARG A 196 -10.23 40.72 39.87
CA ARG A 196 -10.20 41.77 40.90
C ARG A 196 -8.89 41.76 41.68
N GLN A 197 -8.34 40.59 41.98
CA GLN A 197 -7.01 40.48 42.62
C GLN A 197 -5.92 41.08 41.72
N LYS A 198 -5.87 40.70 40.44
CA LYS A 198 -4.89 41.26 39.48
C LYS A 198 -5.00 42.78 39.37
N GLN A 199 -6.22 43.32 39.32
CA GLN A 199 -6.44 44.77 39.30
C GLN A 199 -5.93 45.46 40.57
N GLN A 200 -6.17 44.87 41.74
CA GLN A 200 -5.67 45.39 43.02
C GLN A 200 -4.14 45.39 43.09
N GLU A 201 -3.48 44.37 42.53
CA GLU A 201 -2.01 44.31 42.48
C GLU A 201 -1.43 45.43 41.62
N VAL A 202 -2.04 45.72 40.46
CA VAL A 202 -1.62 46.83 39.59
C VAL A 202 -1.79 48.17 40.29
N VAL A 203 -2.92 48.39 40.97
CA VAL A 203 -3.15 49.62 41.75
C VAL A 203 -2.13 49.76 42.88
N ARG A 204 -1.86 48.68 43.61
CA ARG A 204 -0.86 48.66 44.69
C ARG A 204 0.54 48.99 44.16
N TRP A 205 0.90 48.46 43.00
CA TRP A 205 2.18 48.77 42.35
C TRP A 205 2.29 50.24 41.94
N VAL A 206 1.24 50.81 41.32
CA VAL A 206 1.21 52.25 40.96
C VAL A 206 1.32 53.15 42.18
N LEU A 207 0.66 52.81 43.29
CA LEU A 207 0.74 53.58 44.53
C LEU A 207 2.10 53.49 45.22
N ALA A 208 2.86 52.40 45.01
CA ALA A 208 4.20 52.23 45.55
C ALA A 208 5.30 52.89 44.69
N ALA A 209 4.98 53.28 43.44
CA ALA A 209 5.90 53.89 42.50
C ALA A 209 6.67 55.13 43.02
N PRO A 210 6.04 56.15 43.66
CA PRO A 210 6.77 57.37 44.07
C PRO A 210 7.89 57.09 45.08
N GLU A 211 7.66 56.18 46.03
CA GLU A 211 8.68 55.75 47.00
C GLU A 211 9.81 54.96 46.34
N GLN A 212 9.48 54.11 45.35
CA GLN A 212 10.50 53.37 44.58
C GLN A 212 11.36 54.29 43.71
N ILE A 213 10.74 55.27 43.04
CA ILE A 213 11.45 56.28 42.24
C ILE A 213 12.36 57.11 43.14
N ARG A 214 11.86 57.58 44.30
CA ARG A 214 12.66 58.31 45.28
C ARG A 214 13.87 57.50 45.76
N LYS A 215 13.68 56.22 46.11
CA LYS A 215 14.76 55.33 46.54
C LYS A 215 15.79 55.06 45.42
N GLN A 216 15.35 54.94 44.17
CA GLN A 216 16.25 54.74 43.02
C GLN A 216 17.05 56.01 42.70
N VAL A 217 16.46 57.19 42.89
CA VAL A 217 17.13 58.49 42.77
C VAL A 217 18.16 58.67 43.90
N GLU A 218 17.80 58.35 45.15
CA GLU A 218 18.73 58.36 46.29
C GLU A 218 19.91 57.39 46.11
N ALA A 219 19.70 56.26 45.42
CA ALA A 219 20.74 55.29 45.09
C ALA A 219 21.59 55.66 43.86
N GLY A 220 21.33 56.81 43.21
CA GLY A 220 22.05 57.25 42.01
C GLY A 220 21.67 56.51 40.72
N ALA A 221 20.66 55.63 40.76
CA ALA A 221 20.18 54.84 39.63
C ALA A 221 19.10 55.60 38.83
N ASN A 222 19.46 56.77 38.30
CA ASN A 222 18.53 57.68 37.62
C ASN A 222 17.90 57.07 36.34
N GLU A 223 18.62 56.20 35.66
CA GLU A 223 18.13 55.53 34.44
C GLU A 223 17.06 54.47 34.75
N ASP A 224 17.16 53.79 35.89
CA ASP A 224 16.12 52.86 36.37
C ASP A 224 14.88 53.61 36.84
N ALA A 225 15.06 54.75 37.51
CA ALA A 225 13.97 55.61 37.97
C ALA A 225 13.12 56.14 36.81
N LYS A 226 13.76 56.58 35.72
CA LYS A 226 13.07 57.00 34.49
C LYS A 226 12.29 55.86 33.84
N ARG A 227 12.87 54.66 33.76
CA ARG A 227 12.19 53.47 33.19
C ARG A 227 10.95 53.07 33.99
N GLU A 228 11.04 53.11 35.32
CA GLU A 228 9.89 52.80 36.18
C GLU A 228 8.83 53.90 36.08
N TRP A 229 9.24 55.17 36.00
CA TRP A 229 8.35 56.29 35.72
C TRP A 229 7.60 56.13 34.39
N GLU A 230 8.28 55.80 33.29
CA GLU A 230 7.63 55.62 31.98
C GLU A 230 6.55 54.52 32.00
N ARG A 231 6.82 53.41 32.70
CA ARG A 231 5.83 52.32 32.86
C ARG A 231 4.61 52.79 33.66
N VAL A 232 4.84 53.47 34.78
CA VAL A 232 3.78 53.98 35.66
C VAL A 232 2.99 55.10 34.97
N GLU A 233 3.66 56.00 34.25
CA GLU A 233 3.06 57.06 33.46
C GLU A 233 2.13 56.49 32.39
N SER A 234 2.54 55.43 31.68
CA SER A 234 1.67 54.76 30.70
C SER A 234 0.38 54.21 31.31
N VAL A 235 0.40 53.78 32.58
CA VAL A 235 -0.78 53.27 33.31
C VAL A 235 -1.63 54.45 33.81
N LEU A 236 -1.00 55.50 34.34
CA LEU A 236 -1.68 56.71 34.80
C LEU A 236 -2.33 57.49 33.65
N GLU A 237 -1.75 57.45 32.44
CA GLU A 237 -2.35 58.00 31.21
C GLU A 237 -3.66 57.31 30.86
N ARG A 238 -3.77 56.00 31.12
CA ARG A 238 -5.01 55.23 30.95
C ARG A 238 -5.99 55.47 32.10
N TRP A 239 -5.53 55.96 33.26
CA TRP A 239 -6.33 56.20 34.47
C TRP A 239 -6.62 57.69 34.74
N LYS A 240 -6.54 58.56 33.73
CA LYS A 240 -6.80 60.02 33.84
C LYS A 240 -8.12 60.41 34.50
N THR A 241 -9.12 59.54 34.47
CA THR A 241 -10.46 59.77 35.04
C THR A 241 -10.61 59.27 36.48
N VAL A 242 -9.60 58.59 37.03
CA VAL A 242 -9.63 58.00 38.37
C VAL A 242 -9.13 59.00 39.41
N LYS A 243 -9.94 59.25 40.45
CA LYS A 243 -9.58 60.12 41.57
C LYS A 243 -8.29 59.61 42.23
N GLY A 244 -7.25 60.45 42.28
CA GLY A 244 -5.96 60.13 42.91
C GLY A 244 -4.82 59.81 41.93
N ALA A 245 -5.11 59.51 40.66
CA ALA A 245 -4.07 59.28 39.65
C ALA A 245 -3.19 60.53 39.42
N ASP A 246 -3.78 61.72 39.42
CA ASP A 246 -3.04 62.99 39.29
C ASP A 246 -2.16 63.31 40.50
N ALA A 247 -2.56 62.86 41.69
CA ALA A 247 -1.78 63.06 42.92
C ALA A 247 -0.51 62.18 42.91
N VAL A 248 -0.64 60.92 42.47
CA VAL A 248 0.52 60.01 42.29
C VAL A 248 1.45 60.53 41.20
N ARG A 249 0.89 61.06 40.09
CA ARG A 249 1.68 61.67 39.02
C ARG A 249 2.55 62.82 39.54
N LYS A 250 1.98 63.73 40.34
CA LYS A 250 2.72 64.84 40.95
C LYS A 250 3.79 64.35 41.93
N ALA A 251 3.46 63.38 42.79
CA ALA A 251 4.41 62.83 43.74
C ALA A 251 5.63 62.16 43.06
N CYS A 252 5.42 61.46 41.96
CA CYS A 252 6.51 60.88 41.17
C CYS A 252 7.33 61.93 40.42
N GLN A 253 6.70 63.02 39.92
CA GLN A 253 7.43 64.13 39.31
C GLN A 253 8.29 64.87 40.33
N GLU A 254 7.78 65.10 41.54
CA GLU A 254 8.56 65.67 42.65
C GLU A 254 9.73 64.75 43.05
N ALA A 255 9.50 63.44 43.10
CA ALA A 255 10.57 62.46 43.36
C ALA A 255 11.65 62.43 42.27
N LEU A 256 11.30 62.75 41.03
CA LEU A 256 12.25 62.83 39.91
C LEU A 256 12.96 64.20 39.84
N VAL A 257 12.29 65.29 40.24
CA VAL A 257 12.80 66.67 40.23
C VAL A 257 13.66 67.00 41.46
N GLY A 258 13.57 66.21 42.54
CA GLY A 258 14.44 66.32 43.74
C GLY A 258 15.95 66.13 43.51
N LEU A 259 16.41 66.13 42.26
CA LEU A 259 17.80 66.31 41.87
C LEU A 259 18.30 67.69 42.31
N PRO A 260 19.35 67.82 43.14
CA PRO A 260 20.17 69.01 43.08
C PRO A 260 20.84 69.02 41.71
N GLU A 261 20.44 69.96 40.85
CA GLU A 261 21.21 70.31 39.65
C GLU A 261 22.67 70.55 40.06
N SER A 262 23.59 69.90 39.37
CA SER A 262 25.04 70.06 39.51
C SER A 262 25.50 71.38 38.91
#